data_AF-F8C7R0-F1
#
_entry.id   AF-F8C7R0-F1
#
_cell.length_a   1.000
_cell.length_b   1.000
_cell.length_c   1.000
_cell.angle_alpha   90.00
_cell.angle_beta   90.00
_cell.angle_gamma   90.00
#
_symmetry.space_group_name_H-M   'P 1'
#
loop_
_entity.id
_entity.type
_entity.pdbx_description
1 polymer ?
#
loop_
_entity_poly.entity_id
_entity_poly.type
_entity_poly.pdbx_seq_one_letter_code
_entity_poly.pdbx_strand_id
1 'polypeptide(L)'
;MQNARSWLAAVAAVALVTTGCDPDEAPDAKKVADIAAGRSAEAMRGVSKSMRTASGLSSLNGLGEAMARFGAGFEGVPMPVLPTGEDGAALADMFDADDTDAQAGELERFLRERVFTEANIESTEGGATVFRLKGEQLCTDGREPADADCVRAVDEAQLRIRATSEGDDTLELELLIGANRAEPLALRFLPKDVALVVDLGGLKSAVAGLDAEVAGALPAVMVGQVELKVTKESEAHWIVSGSILDALRLELAMEGSTFAFSSARAAPLVAFEVDGDAKRARFELDLNTTEVRVPYVGLAPALQGKDWTVSLSGVSYAVEATENQTDFVMENLGLGDATSHVKLGNDTLFSLDLNEQSGRHFDLTLTRGADGAPLLKVQPEFDLVTHFYLAPLMADAASEIPAAYADATYRLRLSGGAGGPSLRAAPANASTGFKGGLQVVTGELLLSAHDTQVTVAQGQCLVGAEPATGEEGSLLAYLRQGSCE
;
A
#
# COMPACT_ATOMS: atom_id res chain seq x y z
N MET A 1 16.27 -15.06 79.68
CA MET A 1 15.60 -14.84 78.37
C MET A 1 16.33 -15.76 77.37
N GLN A 2 15.96 -17.06 77.34
CA GLN A 2 15.11 -17.69 76.30
C GLN A 2 15.70 -17.53 74.89
N ASN A 3 15.88 -18.52 74.01
CA ASN A 3 15.75 -19.99 74.01
C ASN A 3 16.22 -20.47 72.60
N ALA A 4 16.80 -21.67 72.52
CA ALA A 4 16.79 -22.68 71.42
C ALA A 4 17.20 -22.30 69.96
N ARG A 5 18.12 -22.99 69.25
CA ARG A 5 18.16 -24.40 68.81
C ARG A 5 16.97 -24.87 67.95
N SER A 6 17.33 -25.29 66.73
CA SER A 6 16.78 -26.41 65.93
C SER A 6 15.34 -26.38 65.43
N TRP A 7 15.26 -26.65 64.12
CA TRP A 7 14.27 -27.49 63.41
C TRP A 7 13.01 -26.85 62.80
N LEU A 8 12.85 -27.23 61.52
CA LEU A 8 11.64 -27.46 60.72
C LEU A 8 10.95 -26.27 60.00
N ALA A 9 11.20 -26.28 58.68
CA ALA A 9 10.20 -26.41 57.61
C ALA A 9 9.28 -25.21 57.29
N ALA A 10 9.23 -24.91 55.98
CA ALA A 10 8.30 -24.02 55.25
C ALA A 10 8.49 -22.52 55.57
N VAL A 11 8.72 -21.64 54.60
CA VAL A 11 7.94 -21.38 53.38
C VAL A 11 8.95 -20.97 52.29
N ALA A 12 9.19 -21.80 51.26
CA ALA A 12 8.58 -21.70 49.92
C ALA A 12 8.73 -20.31 49.24
N ALA A 13 9.16 -20.32 47.97
CA ALA A 13 9.55 -19.20 47.11
C ALA A 13 10.99 -18.70 47.39
N VAL A 14 12.00 -19.06 46.60
CA VAL A 14 12.06 -18.86 45.17
C VAL A 14 12.50 -20.16 44.53
N ALA A 15 11.57 -20.83 43.84
CA ALA A 15 11.96 -21.80 42.84
C ALA A 15 12.73 -21.02 41.77
N LEU A 16 14.05 -21.13 41.83
CA LEU A 16 14.91 -21.15 40.67
C LEU A 16 14.47 -22.34 39.80
N VAL A 17 13.31 -22.22 39.15
CA VAL A 17 13.21 -22.64 37.76
C VAL A 17 13.61 -21.37 37.04
N THR A 18 14.89 -21.27 36.73
CA THR A 18 15.26 -20.68 35.46
C THR A 18 14.40 -21.38 34.42
N THR A 19 13.27 -20.79 34.04
CA THR A 19 12.77 -20.93 32.68
C THR A 19 13.77 -20.16 31.83
N GLY A 20 15.00 -20.70 31.75
CA GLY A 20 15.67 -20.66 30.48
C GLY A 20 14.69 -21.39 29.59
N CYS A 21 14.03 -20.66 28.70
CA CYS A 21 13.46 -21.29 27.54
C CYS A 21 14.67 -21.99 26.91
N ASP A 22 14.80 -23.30 27.11
CA ASP A 22 15.63 -24.07 26.22
C ASP A 22 14.98 -23.85 24.85
N PRO A 23 15.66 -23.22 23.88
CA PRO A 23 15.11 -23.07 22.53
C PRO A 23 14.82 -24.44 21.89
N ASP A 24 15.28 -25.53 22.52
CA ASP A 24 15.07 -26.91 22.12
C ASP A 24 13.78 -27.55 22.71
N GLU A 25 13.05 -26.88 23.62
CA GLU A 25 11.80 -27.42 24.18
C GLU A 25 10.58 -26.97 23.36
N ALA A 26 9.83 -27.94 22.84
CA ALA A 26 8.65 -27.67 22.05
C ALA A 26 7.58 -26.92 22.87
N PRO A 27 6.92 -25.90 22.30
CA PRO A 27 5.95 -25.11 23.04
C PRO A 27 4.71 -25.93 23.37
N ASP A 28 4.26 -25.90 24.63
CA ASP A 28 3.01 -26.55 25.03
C ASP A 28 1.78 -25.80 24.48
N ALA A 29 0.62 -26.47 24.44
CA ALA A 29 -0.62 -25.89 23.91
C ALA A 29 -1.03 -24.58 24.60
N LYS A 30 -0.80 -24.48 25.91
CA LYS A 30 -1.18 -23.30 26.67
C LYS A 30 -0.30 -22.11 26.31
N LYS A 31 1.02 -22.30 26.21
CA LYS A 31 1.99 -21.28 25.76
C LYS A 31 1.66 -20.81 24.35
N VAL A 32 1.39 -21.74 23.43
CA VAL A 32 0.98 -21.39 22.06
C VAL A 32 -0.30 -20.56 22.07
N ALA A 33 -1.32 -21.01 22.81
CA ALA A 33 -2.59 -20.29 22.94
C ALA A 33 -2.40 -18.90 23.57
N ASP A 34 -1.61 -18.79 24.64
CA ASP A 34 -1.36 -17.54 25.35
C ASP A 34 -0.70 -16.49 24.44
N ILE A 35 0.32 -16.88 23.69
CA ILE A 35 1.05 -15.98 22.79
C ILE A 35 0.17 -15.63 21.58
N ALA A 36 -0.34 -16.64 20.86
CA ALA A 36 -1.07 -16.41 19.61
C ALA A 36 -2.36 -15.62 19.87
N ALA A 37 -3.17 -16.03 20.85
CA ALA A 37 -4.43 -15.39 21.15
C ALA A 37 -4.23 -14.01 21.79
N GLY A 38 -3.29 -13.90 22.75
CA GLY A 38 -3.00 -12.64 23.44
C GLY A 38 -2.47 -11.58 22.49
N ARG A 39 -1.44 -11.89 21.70
CA ARG A 39 -0.79 -10.91 20.81
C ARG A 39 -1.64 -10.56 19.60
N SER A 40 -2.39 -11.49 19.01
CA SER A 40 -3.33 -11.16 17.93
C SER A 40 -4.43 -10.20 18.42
N ALA A 41 -5.02 -10.48 19.59
CA ALA A 41 -6.04 -9.61 20.16
C ALA A 41 -5.46 -8.25 20.56
N GLU A 42 -4.25 -8.22 21.13
CA GLU A 42 -3.54 -6.97 21.45
C GLU A 42 -3.26 -6.13 20.19
N ALA A 43 -2.75 -6.75 19.12
CA ALA A 43 -2.49 -6.08 17.85
C ALA A 43 -3.78 -5.48 17.25
N MET A 44 -4.88 -6.23 17.24
CA MET A 44 -6.18 -5.72 16.75
C MET A 44 -6.65 -4.49 17.55
N ARG A 45 -6.61 -4.57 18.89
CA ARG A 45 -7.00 -3.45 19.77
C ARG A 45 -6.08 -2.25 19.61
N GLY A 46 -4.78 -2.50 19.52
CA GLY A 46 -3.75 -1.48 19.32
C GLY A 46 -3.93 -0.71 18.03
N VAL A 47 -4.07 -1.43 16.91
CA VAL A 47 -4.31 -0.84 15.59
C VAL A 47 -5.62 -0.04 15.57
N SER A 48 -6.72 -0.58 16.09
CA SER A 48 -8.01 0.15 16.15
C SER A 48 -7.94 1.42 17.02
N LYS A 49 -7.27 1.36 18.18
CA LYS A 49 -7.04 2.55 19.01
C LYS A 49 -6.21 3.60 18.26
N SER A 50 -5.15 3.17 17.58
CA SER A 50 -4.31 4.05 16.76
C SER A 50 -5.08 4.69 15.60
N MET A 51 -5.92 3.94 14.88
CA MET A 51 -6.75 4.49 13.80
C MET A 51 -7.69 5.59 14.30
N ARG A 52 -8.28 5.42 15.49
CA ARG A 52 -9.09 6.46 16.14
C ARG A 52 -8.29 7.71 16.48
N THR A 53 -7.05 7.55 16.94
CA THR A 53 -6.17 8.68 17.20
C THR A 53 -5.85 9.42 15.90
N ALA A 54 -5.54 8.70 14.82
CA ALA A 54 -5.29 9.30 13.51
C ALA A 54 -6.53 10.03 12.97
N SER A 55 -7.72 9.42 13.01
CA SER A 55 -8.96 10.05 12.56
C SER A 55 -9.36 11.28 13.38
N GLY A 56 -8.89 11.37 14.63
CA GLY A 56 -9.09 12.52 15.51
C GLY A 56 -8.16 13.71 15.25
N LEU A 57 -7.15 13.57 14.37
CA LEU A 57 -6.21 14.63 14.08
C LEU A 57 -6.88 15.77 13.31
N SER A 58 -6.94 16.95 13.92
CA SER A 58 -7.49 18.17 13.31
C SER A 58 -6.79 18.57 12.01
N SER A 59 -5.51 18.19 11.86
CA SER A 59 -4.70 18.45 10.67
C SER A 59 -5.22 17.71 9.43
N LEU A 60 -5.70 16.47 9.55
CA LEU A 60 -6.23 15.72 8.39
C LEU A 60 -7.47 16.39 7.79
N ASN A 61 -8.35 16.95 8.63
CA ASN A 61 -9.49 17.73 8.18
C ASN A 61 -9.05 19.01 7.45
N GLY A 62 -8.03 19.69 7.98
CA GLY A 62 -7.45 20.90 7.38
C GLY A 62 -6.82 20.65 6.02
N LEU A 63 -6.17 19.49 5.83
CA LEU A 63 -5.61 19.07 4.54
C LEU A 63 -6.71 18.87 3.49
N GLY A 64 -7.80 18.19 3.86
CA GLY A 64 -8.96 18.00 2.98
C GLY A 64 -9.56 19.33 2.49
N GLU A 65 -9.74 20.30 3.40
CA GLU A 65 -10.18 21.65 3.03
C GLU A 65 -9.19 22.38 2.11
N ALA A 66 -7.88 22.26 2.38
CA ALA A 66 -6.84 22.92 1.60
C ALA A 66 -6.78 22.36 0.17
N MET A 67 -6.88 21.03 0.01
CA MET A 67 -6.93 20.36 -1.28
C MET A 67 -8.20 20.71 -2.06
N ALA A 68 -9.35 20.77 -1.39
CA ALA A 68 -10.61 21.19 -2.01
C ALA A 68 -10.53 22.63 -2.54
N ARG A 69 -9.95 23.56 -1.77
CA ARG A 69 -9.74 24.95 -2.20
C ARG A 69 -8.73 25.07 -3.34
N PHE A 70 -7.67 24.27 -3.31
CA PHE A 70 -6.71 24.19 -4.40
C PHE A 70 -7.41 23.72 -5.69
N GLY A 71 -8.20 22.63 -5.60
CA GLY A 71 -9.01 22.09 -6.69
C GLY A 71 -9.99 23.09 -7.30
N ALA A 72 -10.69 23.87 -6.48
CA ALA A 72 -11.59 24.92 -6.95
C ALA A 72 -10.88 26.02 -7.79
N GLY A 73 -9.59 26.25 -7.56
CA GLY A 73 -8.77 27.15 -8.37
C GLY A 73 -8.54 26.68 -9.81
N PHE A 74 -8.75 25.38 -10.10
CA PHE A 74 -8.57 24.79 -11.41
C PHE A 74 -9.88 24.71 -12.22
N GLU A 75 -11.01 25.25 -11.73
CA GLU A 75 -12.28 25.23 -12.48
C GLU A 75 -12.16 25.89 -13.88
N GLY A 76 -11.20 26.81 -14.06
CA GLY A 76 -10.85 27.44 -15.33
C GLY A 76 -9.71 26.80 -16.14
N VAL A 77 -9.08 25.73 -15.65
CA VAL A 77 -7.95 25.04 -16.30
C VAL A 77 -8.37 23.60 -16.65
N PRO A 78 -8.33 23.20 -17.94
CA PRO A 78 -8.68 21.84 -18.34
C PRO A 78 -7.59 20.86 -17.89
N MET A 79 -7.67 20.39 -16.64
CA MET A 79 -6.81 19.32 -16.11
C MET A 79 -7.55 17.98 -16.19
N PRO A 80 -6.84 16.86 -16.46
CA PRO A 80 -7.40 15.53 -16.25
C PRO A 80 -7.80 15.37 -14.77
N VAL A 81 -9.07 15.06 -14.51
CA VAL A 81 -9.55 14.79 -13.15
C VAL A 81 -8.92 13.47 -12.69
N LEU A 82 -8.02 13.53 -11.71
CA LEU A 82 -7.59 12.32 -11.00
C LEU A 82 -8.80 11.77 -10.25
N PRO A 83 -9.11 10.46 -10.33
CA PRO A 83 -10.21 9.88 -9.58
C PRO A 83 -9.91 10.06 -8.08
N THR A 84 -10.57 11.01 -7.44
CA THR A 84 -10.64 11.10 -5.98
C THR A 84 -11.61 10.00 -5.55
N GLY A 85 -11.08 8.83 -5.16
CA GLY A 85 -11.89 7.74 -4.66
C GLY A 85 -12.72 8.19 -3.45
N GLU A 86 -14.02 7.93 -3.48
CA GLU A 86 -14.95 8.10 -2.35
C GLU A 86 -14.66 7.13 -1.19
N ASP A 87 -13.58 6.35 -1.28
CA ASP A 87 -13.23 5.21 -0.41
C ASP A 87 -12.71 5.60 0.99
N GLY A 88 -12.51 6.90 1.26
CA GLY A 88 -12.08 7.38 2.58
C GLY A 88 -13.08 7.08 3.70
N ALA A 89 -14.37 6.95 3.39
CA ALA A 89 -15.40 6.56 4.35
C ALA A 89 -15.37 5.06 4.70
N ALA A 90 -14.95 4.20 3.75
CA ALA A 90 -14.93 2.75 3.95
C ALA A 90 -13.88 2.30 4.98
N LEU A 91 -12.75 3.01 5.07
CA LEU A 91 -11.71 2.75 6.06
C LEU A 91 -12.16 3.12 7.48
N ALA A 92 -12.96 4.17 7.66
CA ALA A 92 -13.45 4.60 8.97
C ALA A 92 -14.50 3.62 9.55
N ASP A 93 -15.40 3.11 8.70
CA ASP A 93 -16.43 2.14 9.09
C ASP A 93 -15.85 0.75 9.43
N MET A 94 -14.66 0.40 8.92
CA MET A 94 -13.98 -0.86 9.24
C MET A 94 -13.40 -0.94 10.67
N PHE A 95 -13.30 0.18 11.39
CA PHE A 95 -12.63 0.25 12.69
C PHE A 95 -13.51 0.82 13.81
N ASP A 96 -14.81 0.50 13.79
CA ASP A 96 -15.67 0.74 14.96
C ASP A 96 -15.09 0.02 16.20
N ALA A 97 -15.01 0.74 17.32
CA ALA A 97 -14.31 0.28 18.52
C ALA A 97 -15.06 -0.85 19.24
N ASP A 98 -16.38 -0.77 19.29
CA ASP A 98 -17.20 -1.76 19.99
C ASP A 98 -17.18 -3.08 19.21
N ASP A 99 -17.20 -2.99 17.87
CA ASP A 99 -17.05 -4.15 16.99
C ASP A 99 -15.63 -4.74 17.05
N THR A 100 -14.58 -3.91 17.09
CA THR A 100 -13.20 -4.42 17.13
C THR A 100 -12.87 -5.13 18.44
N ASP A 101 -13.28 -4.59 19.59
CA ASP A 101 -13.02 -5.23 20.90
C ASP A 101 -13.77 -6.57 21.02
N ALA A 102 -15.01 -6.63 20.51
CA ALA A 102 -15.78 -7.87 20.44
C ALA A 102 -15.10 -8.90 19.52
N GLN A 103 -14.66 -8.51 18.33
CA GLN A 103 -13.94 -9.38 17.40
C GLN A 103 -12.62 -9.88 17.98
N ALA A 104 -11.84 -9.02 18.64
CA ALA A 104 -10.60 -9.42 19.30
C ALA A 104 -10.85 -10.43 20.42
N GLY A 105 -11.92 -10.26 21.20
CA GLY A 105 -12.35 -11.22 22.22
C GLY A 105 -12.84 -12.55 21.64
N GLU A 106 -13.57 -12.52 20.52
CA GLU A 106 -14.01 -13.73 19.82
C GLU A 106 -12.84 -14.49 19.21
N LEU A 107 -11.87 -13.81 18.59
CA LEU A 107 -10.65 -14.41 18.08
C LEU A 107 -9.83 -15.04 19.21
N GLU A 108 -9.63 -14.32 20.31
CA GLU A 108 -8.89 -14.82 21.46
C GLU A 108 -9.53 -16.12 22.00
N ARG A 109 -10.85 -16.11 22.19
CA ARG A 109 -11.61 -17.28 22.63
C ARG A 109 -11.51 -18.44 21.64
N PHE A 110 -11.65 -18.17 20.35
CA PHE A 110 -11.54 -19.18 19.29
C PHE A 110 -10.17 -19.87 19.31
N LEU A 111 -9.09 -19.10 19.35
CA LEU A 111 -7.74 -19.66 19.35
C LEU A 111 -7.46 -20.49 20.61
N ARG A 112 -7.90 -20.03 21.79
CA ARG A 112 -7.68 -20.71 23.08
C ARG A 112 -8.54 -21.95 23.27
N GLU A 113 -9.82 -21.86 22.95
CA GLU A 113 -10.80 -22.90 23.30
C GLU A 113 -10.96 -23.96 22.20
N ARG A 114 -10.56 -23.65 20.96
CA ARG A 114 -10.88 -24.52 19.80
C ARG A 114 -9.69 -24.89 18.96
N VAL A 115 -8.67 -24.04 18.84
CA VAL A 115 -7.50 -24.31 17.99
C VAL A 115 -6.36 -24.92 18.80
N PHE A 116 -5.82 -24.16 19.77
CA PHE A 116 -4.63 -24.54 20.53
C PHE A 116 -5.00 -25.22 21.85
N THR A 117 -5.60 -26.40 21.74
CA THR A 117 -5.97 -27.25 22.88
C THR A 117 -5.17 -28.54 22.90
N GLU A 118 -5.00 -29.15 24.07
CA GLU A 118 -4.35 -30.46 24.20
C GLU A 118 -5.02 -31.54 23.34
N ALA A 119 -6.35 -31.47 23.19
CA ALA A 119 -7.13 -32.42 22.38
C ALA A 119 -6.86 -32.33 20.86
N ASN A 120 -6.17 -31.28 20.42
CA ASN A 120 -5.78 -31.06 19.05
C ASN A 120 -4.31 -31.36 18.78
N ILE A 121 -3.50 -31.66 19.80
CA ILE A 121 -2.10 -32.05 19.59
C ILE A 121 -2.07 -33.39 18.84
N GLU A 122 -1.47 -33.38 17.64
CA GLU A 122 -1.21 -34.58 16.84
C GLU A 122 0.15 -35.19 17.22
N SER A 123 1.17 -34.34 17.40
CA SER A 123 2.53 -34.76 17.74
C SER A 123 3.34 -33.61 18.35
N THR A 124 4.34 -33.95 19.18
CA THR A 124 5.35 -33.01 19.69
C THR A 124 6.73 -33.63 19.47
N GLU A 125 7.48 -33.11 18.49
CA GLU A 125 8.76 -33.66 18.08
C GLU A 125 9.70 -32.54 17.62
N GLY A 126 11.01 -32.64 17.95
CA GLY A 126 12.04 -31.76 17.39
C GLY A 126 11.85 -30.27 17.65
N GLY A 127 11.41 -29.88 18.85
CA GLY A 127 11.18 -28.47 19.22
C GLY A 127 9.87 -27.88 18.68
N ALA A 128 9.02 -28.68 18.04
CA ALA A 128 7.75 -28.24 17.49
C ALA A 128 6.55 -29.06 18.02
N THR A 129 5.42 -28.38 18.17
CA THR A 129 4.12 -29.00 18.49
C THR A 129 3.19 -28.83 17.28
N VAL A 130 2.64 -29.95 16.78
CA VAL A 130 1.73 -29.95 15.64
C VAL A 130 0.29 -30.13 16.13
N PHE A 131 -0.56 -29.17 15.81
CA PHE A 131 -1.99 -29.18 16.09
C PHE A 131 -2.76 -29.61 14.85
N ARG A 132 -3.65 -30.59 14.96
CA ARG A 132 -4.59 -30.96 13.91
C ARG A 132 -5.86 -30.12 14.03
N LEU A 133 -6.22 -29.45 12.94
CA LEU A 133 -7.47 -28.69 12.87
C LEU A 133 -8.60 -29.62 12.41
N LYS A 134 -9.67 -29.69 13.19
CA LYS A 134 -10.84 -30.54 12.89
C LYS A 134 -11.98 -29.69 12.39
N GLY A 135 -12.69 -30.14 11.36
CA GLY A 135 -13.83 -29.43 10.78
C GLY A 135 -14.88 -29.04 11.82
N GLU A 136 -15.23 -29.96 12.73
CA GLU A 136 -16.21 -29.72 13.80
C GLU A 136 -15.85 -28.51 14.70
N GLN A 137 -14.56 -28.20 14.81
CA GLN A 137 -14.04 -27.10 15.61
C GLN A 137 -13.74 -25.84 14.79
N LEU A 138 -13.78 -25.87 13.45
CA LEU A 138 -13.59 -24.68 12.61
C LEU A 138 -14.91 -24.17 12.03
N CYS A 139 -15.85 -25.07 11.74
CA CYS A 139 -17.05 -24.79 10.94
C CYS A 139 -18.29 -24.40 11.76
N THR A 140 -18.09 -23.75 12.91
CA THR A 140 -19.16 -23.25 13.79
C THR A 140 -18.66 -22.00 14.53
N ASP A 141 -19.53 -21.16 15.06
CA ASP A 141 -19.21 -20.10 16.02
C ASP A 141 -19.43 -20.55 17.49
N GLY A 142 -19.85 -21.79 17.68
CA GLY A 142 -20.23 -22.39 18.97
C GLY A 142 -21.68 -22.11 19.38
N ARG A 143 -22.44 -21.34 18.60
CA ARG A 143 -23.87 -21.06 18.82
C ARG A 143 -24.77 -22.02 18.03
N GLU A 144 -24.31 -22.43 16.85
CA GLU A 144 -25.02 -23.36 15.97
C GLU A 144 -24.22 -24.65 15.72
N PRO A 145 -24.87 -25.77 15.35
CA PRO A 145 -24.17 -26.97 14.91
C PRO A 145 -23.21 -26.66 13.75
N ALA A 146 -22.08 -27.37 13.68
CA ALA A 146 -21.11 -27.17 12.61
C ALA A 146 -21.71 -27.52 11.24
N ASP A 147 -21.44 -26.67 10.25
CA ASP A 147 -21.87 -26.91 8.87
C ASP A 147 -21.22 -28.17 8.30
N ALA A 148 -22.02 -29.14 7.87
CA ALA A 148 -21.53 -30.45 7.50
C ALA A 148 -20.65 -30.44 6.24
N ASP A 149 -20.94 -29.55 5.28
CA ASP A 149 -20.16 -29.43 4.05
C ASP A 149 -18.79 -28.81 4.35
N CYS A 150 -18.74 -27.78 5.20
CA CYS A 150 -17.50 -27.20 5.71
C CYS A 150 -16.68 -28.23 6.51
N VAL A 151 -17.30 -29.00 7.41
CA VAL A 151 -16.60 -30.01 8.21
C VAL A 151 -15.88 -31.00 7.30
N ARG A 152 -16.60 -31.52 6.30
CA ARG A 152 -16.02 -32.44 5.31
C ARG A 152 -14.86 -31.79 4.56
N ALA A 153 -15.03 -30.56 4.07
CA ALA A 153 -13.99 -29.86 3.32
C ALA A 153 -12.71 -29.64 4.15
N VAL A 154 -12.85 -29.23 5.42
CA VAL A 154 -11.71 -29.02 6.34
C VAL A 154 -11.00 -30.35 6.64
N ASP A 155 -11.76 -31.40 6.91
CA ASP A 155 -11.18 -32.70 7.25
C ASP A 155 -10.47 -33.34 6.04
N GLU A 156 -11.04 -33.19 4.84
CA GLU A 156 -10.41 -33.59 3.57
C GLU A 156 -9.14 -32.80 3.28
N ALA A 157 -9.09 -31.51 3.65
CA ALA A 157 -7.91 -30.66 3.48
C ALA A 157 -6.75 -31.00 4.43
N GLN A 158 -7.01 -31.79 5.48
CA GLN A 158 -6.01 -32.26 6.45
C GLN A 158 -5.17 -31.12 7.05
N LEU A 159 -5.82 -30.03 7.45
CA LEU A 159 -5.16 -28.84 7.95
C LEU A 159 -4.48 -29.09 9.31
N ARG A 160 -3.25 -28.60 9.46
CA ARG A 160 -2.50 -28.63 10.72
C ARG A 160 -1.79 -27.30 10.94
N ILE A 161 -1.44 -27.01 12.19
CA ILE A 161 -0.57 -25.89 12.54
C ILE A 161 0.67 -26.46 13.21
N ARG A 162 1.85 -26.16 12.67
CA ARG A 162 3.13 -26.42 13.36
C ARG A 162 3.48 -25.19 14.17
N ALA A 163 3.62 -25.34 15.47
CA ALA A 163 4.08 -24.30 16.37
C ALA A 163 5.52 -24.56 16.78
N THR A 164 6.41 -23.61 16.49
CA THR A 164 7.84 -23.67 16.82
C THR A 164 8.16 -22.49 17.73
N SER A 165 8.87 -22.73 18.83
CA SER A 165 9.38 -21.64 19.68
C SER A 165 10.83 -21.40 19.35
N GLU A 166 11.20 -20.14 19.10
CA GLU A 166 12.60 -19.77 18.77
C GLU A 166 13.35 -19.15 19.96
N GLY A 167 12.80 -19.25 21.19
CA GLY A 167 13.30 -18.54 22.37
C GLY A 167 12.72 -17.12 22.51
N ASP A 168 13.01 -16.44 23.63
CA ASP A 168 12.63 -15.04 23.90
C ASP A 168 11.15 -14.70 23.63
N ASP A 169 10.22 -15.57 24.04
CA ASP A 169 8.78 -15.45 23.76
C ASP A 169 8.44 -15.30 22.26
N THR A 170 9.29 -15.82 21.39
CA THR A 170 9.05 -15.91 19.95
C THR A 170 8.34 -17.22 19.62
N LEU A 171 7.31 -17.12 18.79
CA LEU A 171 6.49 -18.22 18.34
C LEU A 171 6.24 -18.07 16.84
N GLU A 172 6.58 -19.09 16.06
CA GLU A 172 6.20 -19.21 14.65
C GLU A 172 5.13 -20.29 14.50
N LEU A 173 4.07 -19.97 13.78
CA LEU A 173 2.97 -20.87 13.47
C LEU A 173 2.87 -21.04 11.96
N GLU A 174 3.12 -22.25 11.47
CA GLU A 174 3.04 -22.56 10.03
C GLU A 174 1.78 -23.39 9.76
N LEU A 175 1.00 -22.96 8.78
CA LEU A 175 -0.16 -23.72 8.31
C LEU A 175 0.33 -24.84 7.38
N LEU A 176 0.11 -26.08 7.78
CA LEU A 176 0.40 -27.25 6.97
C LEU A 176 -0.87 -27.73 6.27
N ILE A 177 -0.83 -27.88 4.95
CA ILE A 177 -1.98 -28.26 4.12
C ILE A 177 -1.74 -29.62 3.44
N GLY A 178 -2.74 -30.50 3.52
CA GLY A 178 -2.78 -31.79 2.83
C GLY A 178 -1.79 -32.83 3.37
N ALA A 179 -1.75 -33.98 2.70
CA ALA A 179 -0.89 -35.10 3.09
C ALA A 179 0.61 -34.79 2.98
N ASN A 180 0.98 -33.91 2.03
CA ASN A 180 2.36 -33.47 1.82
C ASN A 180 2.79 -32.36 2.79
N ARG A 181 1.88 -31.87 3.65
CA ARG A 181 2.14 -30.80 4.63
C ARG A 181 2.78 -29.56 3.97
N ALA A 182 2.18 -29.07 2.88
CA ALA A 182 2.64 -27.84 2.24
C ALA A 182 2.50 -26.65 3.20
N GLU A 183 3.44 -25.71 3.17
CA GLU A 183 3.60 -24.65 4.19
C GLU A 183 3.45 -23.25 3.57
N PRO A 184 2.28 -22.90 3.00
CA PRO A 184 2.13 -21.66 2.22
C PRO A 184 2.03 -20.39 3.08
N LEU A 185 1.85 -20.53 4.40
CA LEU A 185 1.52 -19.44 5.30
C LEU A 185 2.22 -19.64 6.65
N ALA A 186 2.85 -18.58 7.12
CA ALA A 186 3.45 -18.50 8.44
C ALA A 186 2.95 -17.27 9.20
N LEU A 187 2.59 -17.45 10.47
CA LEU A 187 2.32 -16.40 11.43
C LEU A 187 3.47 -16.33 12.43
N ARG A 188 4.15 -15.19 12.51
CA ARG A 188 5.28 -14.96 13.40
C ARG A 188 4.88 -14.00 14.50
N PHE A 189 5.10 -14.41 15.74
CA PHE A 189 4.89 -13.63 16.93
C PHE A 189 6.24 -13.37 17.59
N LEU A 190 6.79 -12.18 17.38
CA LEU A 190 7.95 -11.68 18.10
C LEU A 190 7.47 -10.81 19.27
N PRO A 191 8.33 -10.44 20.25
CA PRO A 191 7.92 -9.64 21.40
C PRO A 191 7.21 -8.33 21.08
N LYS A 192 7.53 -7.71 19.93
CA LYS A 192 6.91 -6.47 19.45
C LYS A 192 6.13 -6.62 18.15
N ASP A 193 6.27 -7.75 17.45
CA ASP A 193 5.74 -7.89 16.09
C ASP A 193 4.78 -9.07 15.97
N VAL A 194 3.73 -8.88 15.18
CA VAL A 194 2.90 -9.95 14.64
C VAL A 194 2.95 -9.84 13.14
N ALA A 195 3.48 -10.86 12.46
CA ALA A 195 3.60 -10.89 11.01
C ALA A 195 2.90 -12.10 10.41
N LEU A 196 2.21 -11.90 9.29
CA LEU A 196 1.65 -12.92 8.42
C LEU A 196 2.46 -12.93 7.14
N VAL A 197 3.11 -14.04 6.84
CA VAL A 197 3.90 -14.25 5.63
C VAL A 197 3.20 -15.27 4.74
N VAL A 198 3.05 -14.97 3.46
CA VAL A 198 2.42 -15.85 2.47
C VAL A 198 3.40 -16.12 1.33
N ASP A 199 3.71 -17.40 1.10
CA ASP A 199 4.42 -17.88 -0.08
C ASP A 199 3.40 -18.22 -1.18
N LEU A 200 3.41 -17.45 -2.25
CA LEU A 200 2.46 -17.62 -3.36
C LEU A 200 2.68 -18.93 -4.12
N GLY A 201 3.93 -19.40 -4.24
CA GLY A 201 4.26 -20.67 -4.89
C GLY A 201 3.84 -21.87 -4.04
N GLY A 202 4.10 -21.78 -2.73
CA GLY A 202 3.58 -22.72 -1.75
C GLY A 202 2.05 -22.78 -1.77
N LEU A 203 1.38 -21.62 -1.79
CA LEU A 203 -0.09 -21.52 -1.78
C LEU A 203 -0.70 -22.18 -3.02
N LYS A 204 -0.17 -21.87 -4.21
CA LYS A 204 -0.61 -22.51 -5.44
C LYS A 204 -0.46 -24.04 -5.38
N SER A 205 0.68 -24.52 -4.89
CA SER A 205 0.96 -25.95 -4.78
C SER A 205 0.02 -26.64 -3.79
N ALA A 206 -0.30 -25.98 -2.68
CA ALA A 206 -1.25 -26.47 -1.69
C ALA A 206 -2.67 -26.56 -2.26
N VAL A 207 -3.16 -25.51 -2.93
CA VAL A 207 -4.49 -25.50 -3.57
C VAL A 207 -4.59 -26.60 -4.64
N ALA A 208 -3.56 -26.78 -5.46
CA ALA A 208 -3.51 -27.86 -6.45
C ALA A 208 -3.57 -29.27 -5.84
N GLY A 209 -3.09 -29.43 -4.60
CA GLY A 209 -3.21 -30.69 -3.86
C GLY A 209 -4.59 -30.93 -3.26
N LEU A 210 -5.39 -29.88 -3.06
CA LEU A 210 -6.74 -29.94 -2.48
C LEU A 210 -7.82 -30.08 -3.55
N ASP A 211 -7.78 -29.20 -4.55
CA ASP A 211 -8.81 -29.08 -5.56
C ASP A 211 -8.19 -28.68 -6.90
N ALA A 212 -8.20 -29.63 -7.85
CA ALA A 212 -7.63 -29.45 -9.17
C ALA A 212 -8.44 -28.46 -10.04
N GLU A 213 -9.74 -28.32 -9.80
CA GLU A 213 -10.61 -27.38 -10.52
C GLU A 213 -10.32 -25.95 -10.07
N VAL A 214 -10.27 -25.70 -8.76
CA VAL A 214 -9.88 -24.40 -8.20
C VAL A 214 -8.46 -24.03 -8.61
N ALA A 215 -7.53 -24.98 -8.60
CA ALA A 215 -6.16 -24.74 -9.06
C ALA A 215 -6.06 -24.38 -10.55
N GLY A 216 -7.01 -24.85 -11.37
CA GLY A 216 -7.13 -24.45 -12.78
C GLY A 216 -7.52 -22.99 -12.98
N ALA A 217 -8.14 -22.35 -11.97
CA ALA A 217 -8.47 -20.93 -11.97
C ALA A 217 -7.31 -20.04 -11.47
N LEU A 218 -6.27 -20.62 -10.85
CA LEU A 218 -5.10 -19.88 -10.38
C LEU A 218 -4.14 -19.52 -11.53
N PRO A 219 -3.29 -18.49 -11.36
CA PRO A 219 -2.25 -18.18 -12.33
C PRO A 219 -1.34 -19.38 -12.64
N ALA A 220 -1.03 -19.61 -13.91
CA ALA A 220 -0.08 -20.61 -14.41
C ALA A 220 1.33 -20.42 -13.82
N VAL A 221 1.75 -19.18 -13.58
CA VAL A 221 2.90 -18.86 -12.72
C VAL A 221 2.39 -18.06 -11.54
N MET A 222 2.74 -18.47 -10.32
CA MET A 222 2.36 -17.76 -9.09
C MET A 222 3.51 -17.93 -8.10
N VAL A 223 4.39 -16.95 -8.03
CA VAL A 223 5.61 -16.98 -7.19
C VAL A 223 5.85 -15.63 -6.54
N GLY A 224 6.62 -15.64 -5.46
CA GLY A 224 6.94 -14.48 -4.64
C GLY A 224 6.40 -14.64 -3.23
N GLN A 225 6.78 -13.72 -2.35
CA GLN A 225 6.43 -13.75 -0.94
C GLN A 225 5.96 -12.37 -0.49
N VAL A 226 4.84 -12.33 0.22
CA VAL A 226 4.28 -11.10 0.78
C VAL A 226 4.18 -11.20 2.30
N GLU A 227 4.29 -10.06 2.98
CA GLU A 227 4.16 -9.96 4.43
C GLU A 227 3.17 -8.85 4.81
N LEU A 228 2.29 -9.14 5.76
CA LEU A 228 1.56 -8.14 6.53
C LEU A 228 2.09 -8.17 7.96
N LYS A 229 2.56 -7.05 8.48
CA LYS A 229 3.18 -6.97 9.81
C LYS A 229 2.61 -5.82 10.63
N VAL A 230 2.34 -6.11 11.90
CA VAL A 230 1.99 -5.12 12.93
C VAL A 230 3.10 -5.08 13.96
N THR A 231 3.62 -3.88 14.24
CA THR A 231 4.69 -3.63 15.21
C THR A 231 4.17 -2.71 16.32
N LYS A 232 4.42 -3.09 17.57
CA LYS A 232 4.17 -2.29 18.78
C LYS A 232 5.47 -1.65 19.26
N GLU A 233 5.61 -0.35 19.07
CA GLU A 233 6.75 0.41 19.61
C GLU A 233 6.49 0.86 21.05
N SER A 234 5.25 1.23 21.36
CA SER A 234 4.79 1.59 22.71
C SER A 234 3.29 1.27 22.88
N GLU A 235 2.70 1.54 24.06
CA GLU A 235 1.26 1.39 24.29
C GLU A 235 0.37 2.27 23.39
N ALA A 236 0.92 3.36 22.86
CA ALA A 236 0.23 4.30 21.98
C ALA A 236 0.91 4.42 20.60
N HIS A 237 1.97 3.65 20.33
CA HIS A 237 2.75 3.75 19.10
C HIS A 237 2.75 2.41 18.36
N TRP A 238 2.08 2.39 17.21
CA TRP A 238 1.87 1.20 16.39
C TRP A 238 2.19 1.46 14.93
N ILE A 239 2.72 0.44 14.26
CA ILE A 239 3.04 0.46 12.83
C ILE A 239 2.36 -0.74 12.18
N VAL A 240 1.60 -0.51 11.11
CA VAL A 240 1.06 -1.55 10.22
C VAL A 240 1.78 -1.43 8.89
N SER A 241 2.36 -2.52 8.40
CA SER A 241 3.13 -2.52 7.16
C SER A 241 2.79 -3.71 6.28
N GLY A 242 2.78 -3.48 4.97
CA GLY A 242 2.71 -4.51 3.94
C GLY A 242 4.01 -4.53 3.16
N SER A 243 4.54 -5.71 2.83
CA SER A 243 5.79 -5.87 2.10
C SER A 243 5.68 -6.94 1.02
N ILE A 244 6.45 -6.73 -0.06
CA ILE A 244 6.86 -7.75 -1.02
C ILE A 244 8.26 -8.19 -0.60
N LEU A 245 8.36 -9.34 0.08
CA LEU A 245 9.62 -9.88 0.60
C LEU A 245 10.49 -10.47 -0.52
N ASP A 246 9.84 -11.15 -1.47
CA ASP A 246 10.42 -11.68 -2.70
C ASP A 246 9.61 -11.21 -3.90
N ALA A 247 10.31 -10.92 -5.01
CA ALA A 247 9.68 -10.38 -6.21
C ALA A 247 8.49 -11.25 -6.68
N LEU A 248 7.38 -10.58 -6.99
CA LEU A 248 6.14 -11.23 -7.41
C LEU A 248 6.18 -11.51 -8.91
N ARG A 249 5.67 -12.67 -9.31
CA ARG A 249 5.32 -12.96 -10.71
C ARG A 249 4.07 -13.80 -10.77
N LEU A 250 3.07 -13.26 -11.46
CA LEU A 250 1.79 -13.89 -11.74
C LEU A 250 1.60 -13.97 -13.25
N GLU A 251 1.26 -15.14 -13.78
CA GLU A 251 0.90 -15.31 -15.20
C GLU A 251 -0.41 -16.05 -15.31
N LEU A 252 -1.47 -15.40 -15.79
CA LEU A 252 -2.77 -16.00 -16.01
C LEU A 252 -2.91 -16.40 -17.47
N ALA A 253 -3.20 -17.68 -17.70
CA ALA A 253 -3.52 -18.17 -19.02
C ALA A 253 -4.92 -17.66 -19.40
N MET A 254 -5.02 -17.05 -20.58
CA MET A 254 -6.26 -16.65 -21.22
C MET A 254 -6.40 -17.43 -22.53
N GLU A 255 -7.58 -17.43 -23.15
CA GLU A 255 -7.79 -18.14 -24.41
C GLU A 255 -6.85 -17.59 -25.51
N GLY A 256 -5.79 -18.34 -25.82
CA GLY A 256 -4.79 -17.98 -26.84
C GLY A 256 -3.74 -16.94 -26.42
N SER A 257 -3.69 -16.53 -25.14
CA SER A 257 -2.79 -15.47 -24.68
C SER A 257 -2.45 -15.58 -23.18
N THR A 258 -1.56 -14.70 -22.69
CA THR A 258 -1.16 -14.66 -21.28
C THR A 258 -1.25 -13.24 -20.74
N PHE A 259 -1.98 -13.06 -19.64
CA PHE A 259 -1.83 -11.88 -18.78
C PHE A 259 -0.66 -12.11 -17.83
N ALA A 260 0.23 -11.15 -17.66
CA ALA A 260 1.30 -11.24 -16.67
C ALA A 260 1.36 -9.98 -15.79
N PHE A 261 1.62 -10.18 -14.50
CA PHE A 261 1.90 -9.15 -13.52
C PHE A 261 3.21 -9.50 -12.82
N SER A 262 4.08 -8.52 -12.64
CA SER A 262 5.26 -8.67 -11.80
C SER A 262 5.57 -7.41 -11.02
N SER A 263 6.11 -7.57 -9.82
CA SER A 263 6.56 -6.46 -8.99
C SER A 263 7.87 -6.85 -8.31
N ALA A 264 8.84 -5.94 -8.32
CA ALA A 264 10.08 -6.10 -7.59
C ALA A 264 9.85 -6.10 -6.07
N ARG A 265 10.87 -6.54 -5.33
CA ARG A 265 10.89 -6.51 -3.86
C ARG A 265 10.71 -5.08 -3.34
N ALA A 266 9.87 -4.93 -2.33
CA ALA A 266 9.55 -3.66 -1.66
C ALA A 266 9.20 -3.95 -0.19
N ALA A 267 10.06 -3.56 0.75
CA ALA A 267 9.95 -3.94 2.15
C ALA A 267 10.44 -2.80 3.08
N PRO A 268 9.53 -1.95 3.60
CA PRO A 268 8.08 -1.99 3.38
C PRO A 268 7.69 -1.57 1.95
N LEU A 269 6.56 -2.08 1.45
CA LEU A 269 5.84 -1.52 0.29
C LEU A 269 4.92 -0.39 0.76
N VAL A 270 4.21 -0.62 1.86
CA VAL A 270 3.32 0.35 2.49
C VAL A 270 3.55 0.29 3.98
N ALA A 271 3.56 1.45 4.63
CA ALA A 271 3.60 1.55 6.09
C ALA A 271 2.65 2.65 6.57
N PHE A 272 1.91 2.33 7.62
CA PHE A 272 1.08 3.26 8.35
C PHE A 272 1.50 3.24 9.82
N GLU A 273 2.02 4.35 10.29
CA GLU A 273 2.52 4.54 11.64
C GLU A 273 1.62 5.54 12.37
N VAL A 274 1.24 5.22 13.60
CA VAL A 274 0.56 6.15 14.50
C VAL A 274 1.25 6.15 15.83
N ASP A 275 1.64 7.34 16.26
CA ASP A 275 2.17 7.61 17.58
C ASP A 275 1.17 8.52 18.33
N GLY A 276 0.41 7.93 19.24
CA GLY A 276 -0.59 8.62 20.03
C GLY A 276 0.00 9.49 21.14
N ASP A 277 1.24 9.25 21.57
CA ASP A 277 1.94 10.10 22.54
C ASP A 277 2.40 11.40 21.86
N ALA A 278 2.92 11.30 20.64
CA ALA A 278 3.26 12.44 19.78
C ALA A 278 2.07 13.04 19.03
N LYS A 279 0.91 12.35 19.05
CA LYS A 279 -0.27 12.65 18.23
C LYS A 279 0.10 12.86 16.75
N ARG A 280 0.81 11.89 16.22
CA ARG A 280 1.39 11.86 14.89
C ARG A 280 0.88 10.64 14.14
N ALA A 281 0.57 10.82 12.86
CA ALA A 281 0.33 9.74 11.92
C ALA A 281 1.24 9.92 10.71
N ARG A 282 1.90 8.86 10.27
CA ARG A 282 2.74 8.83 9.07
C ARG A 282 2.27 7.72 8.15
N PHE A 283 2.12 8.04 6.88
CA PHE A 283 1.84 7.08 5.82
C PHE A 283 2.98 7.10 4.82
N GLU A 284 3.41 5.91 4.38
CA GLU A 284 4.48 5.72 3.42
C GLU A 284 4.06 4.69 2.38
N LEU A 285 4.36 4.98 1.12
CA LEU A 285 4.30 4.05 -0.01
C LEU A 285 5.69 4.06 -0.67
N ASP A 286 6.25 2.88 -0.88
CA ASP A 286 7.48 2.64 -1.63
C ASP A 286 7.30 1.41 -2.53
N LEU A 287 6.59 1.61 -3.64
CA LEU A 287 6.42 0.59 -4.67
C LEU A 287 7.64 0.60 -5.59
N ASN A 288 8.28 -0.56 -5.72
CA ASN A 288 9.39 -0.73 -6.65
C ASN A 288 8.87 -1.05 -8.07
N THR A 289 9.77 -1.34 -9.01
CA THR A 289 9.40 -1.58 -10.42
C THR A 289 8.29 -2.62 -10.55
N THR A 290 7.19 -2.22 -11.19
CA THR A 290 5.99 -3.02 -11.40
C THR A 290 5.64 -3.03 -12.87
N GLU A 291 5.38 -4.22 -13.40
CA GLU A 291 5.05 -4.42 -14.81
C GLU A 291 3.74 -5.20 -14.94
N VAL A 292 2.86 -4.71 -15.82
CA VAL A 292 1.67 -5.41 -16.29
C VAL A 292 1.80 -5.64 -17.77
N ARG A 293 1.60 -6.89 -18.21
CA ARG A 293 1.62 -7.28 -19.60
C ARG A 293 0.29 -7.92 -19.98
N VAL A 294 -0.36 -7.36 -21.00
CA VAL A 294 -1.64 -7.86 -21.50
C VAL A 294 -1.59 -8.01 -23.01
N PRO A 295 -2.20 -9.04 -23.59
CA PRO A 295 -2.24 -9.20 -25.04
C PRO A 295 -3.00 -8.05 -25.71
N TYR A 296 -2.57 -7.63 -26.89
CA TYR A 296 -3.35 -6.73 -27.72
C TYR A 296 -4.57 -7.46 -28.31
N VAL A 297 -5.77 -6.94 -28.02
CA VAL A 297 -7.06 -7.52 -28.43
C VAL A 297 -7.76 -6.77 -29.56
N GLY A 298 -7.08 -5.81 -30.20
CA GLY A 298 -7.66 -5.02 -31.29
C GLY A 298 -7.67 -5.76 -32.63
N LEU A 299 -8.31 -5.13 -33.63
CA LEU A 299 -8.58 -5.76 -34.93
C LEU A 299 -7.46 -5.58 -35.96
N ALA A 300 -6.45 -4.75 -35.67
CA ALA A 300 -5.40 -4.42 -36.62
C ALA A 300 -4.45 -5.62 -36.88
N PRO A 301 -4.38 -6.14 -38.12
CA PRO A 301 -3.54 -7.32 -38.42
C PRO A 301 -2.05 -7.13 -38.11
N ALA A 302 -1.54 -5.89 -38.24
CA ALA A 302 -0.14 -5.58 -37.98
C ALA A 302 0.24 -5.60 -36.48
N LEU A 303 -0.76 -5.57 -35.59
CA LEU A 303 -0.57 -5.54 -34.14
C LEU A 303 -0.98 -6.87 -33.47
N GLN A 304 -1.54 -7.81 -34.23
CA GLN A 304 -1.90 -9.14 -33.72
C GLN A 304 -0.68 -9.87 -33.15
N GLY A 305 -0.87 -10.46 -31.96
CA GLY A 305 0.18 -11.19 -31.25
C GLY A 305 1.22 -10.31 -30.54
N LYS A 306 1.07 -8.98 -30.58
CA LYS A 306 1.85 -8.08 -29.71
C LYS A 306 1.20 -8.01 -28.32
N ASP A 307 2.03 -7.75 -27.31
CA ASP A 307 1.58 -7.48 -25.95
C ASP A 307 1.68 -5.98 -25.66
N TRP A 308 0.69 -5.44 -24.96
CA TRP A 308 0.85 -4.22 -24.19
C TRP A 308 1.70 -4.50 -22.96
N THR A 309 2.69 -3.65 -22.70
CA THR A 309 3.46 -3.67 -21.47
C THR A 309 3.39 -2.31 -20.81
N VAL A 310 2.82 -2.23 -19.61
CA VAL A 310 2.83 -1.05 -18.75
C VAL A 310 3.87 -1.27 -17.65
N SER A 311 4.91 -0.46 -17.62
CA SER A 311 6.01 -0.53 -16.66
C SER A 311 6.07 0.76 -15.86
N LEU A 312 5.81 0.66 -14.56
CA LEU A 312 6.06 1.70 -13.58
C LEU A 312 7.43 1.42 -12.95
N SER A 313 8.37 2.35 -13.03
CA SER A 313 9.71 2.16 -12.45
C SER A 313 9.68 2.15 -10.92
N GLY A 314 8.66 2.76 -10.34
CA GLY A 314 8.31 2.73 -8.93
C GLY A 314 7.26 3.81 -8.63
N VAL A 315 6.84 3.89 -7.38
CA VAL A 315 6.06 5.01 -6.84
C VAL A 315 6.47 5.17 -5.39
N SER A 316 6.94 6.35 -5.02
CA SER A 316 7.28 6.64 -3.63
C SER A 316 6.61 7.93 -3.17
N TYR A 317 6.16 7.93 -1.92
CA TYR A 317 5.89 9.15 -1.16
C TYR A 317 5.73 8.82 0.33
N ALA A 318 6.03 9.79 1.18
CA ALA A 318 5.67 9.75 2.59
C ALA A 318 4.91 11.01 2.96
N VAL A 319 3.92 10.90 3.83
CA VAL A 319 3.19 12.03 4.39
C VAL A 319 3.10 11.86 5.90
N GLU A 320 3.32 12.96 6.61
CA GLU A 320 3.20 13.01 8.06
C GLU A 320 2.21 14.10 8.47
N ALA A 321 1.32 13.73 9.40
CA ALA A 321 0.35 14.61 10.03
C ALA A 321 0.55 14.58 11.55
N THR A 322 0.71 15.75 12.15
CA THR A 322 0.78 15.96 13.61
C THR A 322 -0.38 16.82 14.06
N GLU A 323 -0.79 16.71 15.33
CA GLU A 323 -1.87 17.52 15.88
C GLU A 323 -1.56 19.03 15.76
N ASN A 324 -2.54 19.81 15.30
CA ASN A 324 -2.42 21.26 15.11
C ASN A 324 -1.40 21.70 14.03
N GLN A 325 -0.91 20.78 13.21
CA GLN A 325 -0.09 21.10 12.05
C GLN A 325 -0.91 21.94 11.05
N THR A 326 -0.31 23.04 10.58
CA THR A 326 -0.91 23.92 9.57
C THR A 326 -0.27 23.77 8.19
N ASP A 327 0.95 23.25 8.15
CA ASP A 327 1.78 23.12 6.96
C ASP A 327 2.04 21.63 6.72
N PHE A 328 1.69 21.11 5.56
CA PHE A 328 1.85 19.69 5.23
C PHE A 328 3.05 19.50 4.33
N VAL A 329 3.85 18.47 4.62
CA VAL A 329 4.93 18.05 3.75
C VAL A 329 4.61 16.65 3.28
N MET A 330 4.65 16.46 1.97
CA MET A 330 4.75 15.15 1.35
C MET A 330 6.19 15.02 0.87
N GLU A 331 6.89 14.03 1.38
CA GLU A 331 8.31 13.79 1.18
C GLU A 331 8.50 12.74 0.09
N ASN A 332 9.62 12.84 -0.64
CA ASN A 332 10.10 11.80 -1.55
C ASN A 332 9.07 11.35 -2.60
N LEU A 333 8.30 12.29 -3.15
CA LEU A 333 7.38 12.01 -4.26
C LEU A 333 8.19 11.64 -5.49
N GLY A 334 7.99 10.42 -5.98
CA GLY A 334 8.72 9.91 -7.13
C GLY A 334 7.95 8.86 -7.92
N LEU A 335 8.42 8.62 -9.14
CA LEU A 335 7.95 7.55 -10.03
C LEU A 335 9.03 6.49 -10.24
N GLY A 336 9.86 6.28 -9.21
CA GLY A 336 11.03 5.42 -9.21
C GLY A 336 12.28 6.04 -9.85
N ASP A 337 13.37 5.29 -9.82
CA ASP A 337 14.70 5.76 -10.23
C ASP A 337 14.98 5.62 -11.75
N ALA A 338 13.92 5.37 -12.55
CA ALA A 338 14.01 5.20 -14.00
C ALA A 338 12.75 5.69 -14.71
N THR A 339 12.81 5.81 -16.04
CA THR A 339 11.68 6.22 -16.87
C THR A 339 10.58 5.14 -16.92
N SER A 340 9.36 5.49 -16.52
CA SER A 340 8.18 4.62 -16.66
C SER A 340 7.70 4.62 -18.12
N HIS A 341 7.08 3.54 -18.58
CA HIS A 341 6.70 3.42 -19.99
C HIS A 341 5.48 2.54 -20.26
N VAL A 342 4.85 2.78 -21.42
CA VAL A 342 3.89 1.87 -22.04
C VAL A 342 4.44 1.45 -23.40
N LYS A 343 4.46 0.15 -23.67
CA LYS A 343 4.92 -0.46 -24.92
C LYS A 343 3.82 -1.27 -25.58
N LEU A 344 3.94 -1.44 -26.90
CA LEU A 344 3.22 -2.44 -27.68
C LEU A 344 4.23 -3.28 -28.48
N GLY A 345 4.47 -4.50 -28.02
CA GLY A 345 5.61 -5.30 -28.48
C GLY A 345 6.93 -4.61 -28.12
N ASN A 346 7.73 -4.26 -29.13
CA ASN A 346 9.01 -3.57 -28.93
C ASN A 346 8.91 -2.05 -29.04
N ASP A 347 7.76 -1.52 -29.44
CA ASP A 347 7.57 -0.09 -29.65
C ASP A 347 7.18 0.58 -28.32
N THR A 348 8.01 1.51 -27.81
CA THR A 348 7.63 2.35 -26.66
C THR A 348 6.68 3.43 -27.13
N LEU A 349 5.41 3.34 -26.72
CA LEU A 349 4.33 4.23 -27.13
C LEU A 349 4.18 5.44 -26.22
N PHE A 350 4.54 5.28 -24.94
CA PHE A 350 4.52 6.36 -23.97
C PHE A 350 5.70 6.20 -23.02
N SER A 351 6.32 7.30 -22.63
CA SER A 351 7.27 7.34 -21.52
C SER A 351 7.01 8.53 -20.61
N LEU A 352 7.27 8.33 -19.32
CA LEU A 352 7.07 9.31 -18.25
C LEU A 352 8.32 9.36 -17.40
N ASP A 353 8.93 10.54 -17.36
CA ASP A 353 10.14 10.81 -16.60
C ASP A 353 9.93 12.02 -15.69
N LEU A 354 10.15 11.82 -14.40
CA LEU A 354 10.04 12.86 -13.38
C LEU A 354 11.43 13.18 -12.87
N ASN A 355 11.81 14.45 -12.83
CA ASN A 355 13.01 14.97 -12.20
C ASN A 355 14.31 14.22 -12.56
N GLU A 356 14.48 13.79 -13.81
CA GLU A 356 15.66 13.03 -14.27
C GLU A 356 16.99 13.65 -13.79
N GLN A 357 17.09 14.98 -13.84
CA GLN A 357 18.31 15.73 -13.48
C GLN A 357 18.41 16.07 -11.98
N SER A 358 17.32 15.85 -11.24
CA SER A 358 17.15 16.23 -9.83
C SER A 358 16.89 15.01 -8.94
N GLY A 359 17.36 13.83 -9.35
CA GLY A 359 17.30 12.60 -8.56
C GLY A 359 15.96 11.87 -8.63
N ARG A 360 15.04 12.27 -9.52
CA ARG A 360 13.73 11.63 -9.77
C ARG A 360 12.69 11.70 -8.66
N HIS A 361 12.99 12.48 -7.63
CA HIS A 361 12.13 12.72 -6.49
C HIS A 361 11.98 14.23 -6.23
N PHE A 362 10.92 14.63 -5.52
CA PHE A 362 10.79 15.95 -4.93
C PHE A 362 9.96 15.90 -3.66
N ASP A 363 10.09 16.94 -2.84
CA ASP A 363 9.22 17.20 -1.71
C ASP A 363 8.19 18.26 -2.10
N LEU A 364 6.95 18.06 -1.67
CA LEU A 364 5.85 19.00 -1.82
C LEU A 364 5.47 19.53 -0.45
N THR A 365 5.51 20.85 -0.27
CA THR A 365 5.05 21.52 0.94
C THR A 365 3.79 22.33 0.64
N LEU A 366 2.72 22.08 1.38
CA LEU A 366 1.49 22.86 1.33
C LEU A 366 1.40 23.71 2.61
N THR A 367 1.49 25.03 2.48
CA THR A 367 1.36 25.96 3.60
C THR A 367 0.19 26.91 3.42
N ARG A 368 -0.17 27.63 4.47
CA ARG A 368 -1.12 28.76 4.37
C ARG A 368 -0.36 30.04 4.02
N GLY A 369 -0.67 30.62 2.86
CA GLY A 369 -0.15 31.93 2.44
C GLY A 369 -0.62 33.08 3.34
N ALA A 370 0.04 34.24 3.21
CA ALA A 370 -0.23 35.42 4.04
C ALA A 370 -1.68 35.95 3.94
N ASP A 371 -2.35 35.67 2.82
CA ASP A 371 -3.75 35.99 2.56
C ASP A 371 -4.72 34.86 2.94
N GLY A 372 -4.22 33.79 3.57
CA GLY A 372 -4.99 32.62 3.95
C GLY A 372 -5.19 31.59 2.84
N ALA A 373 -4.74 31.87 1.61
CA ALA A 373 -4.84 30.94 0.49
C ALA A 373 -3.76 29.85 0.55
N PRO A 374 -4.02 28.62 0.07
CA PRO A 374 -3.01 27.56 0.04
C PRO A 374 -1.83 27.94 -0.87
N LEU A 375 -0.61 27.75 -0.37
CA LEU A 375 0.63 27.90 -1.13
C LEU A 375 1.29 26.54 -1.27
N LEU A 376 1.47 26.08 -2.51
CA LEU A 376 2.17 24.84 -2.83
C LEU A 376 3.62 25.18 -3.18
N LYS A 377 4.57 24.56 -2.51
CA LYS A 377 6.00 24.70 -2.76
C LYS A 377 6.59 23.35 -3.12
N VAL A 378 7.53 23.35 -4.05
CA VAL A 378 8.27 22.15 -4.47
C VAL A 378 9.75 22.32 -4.16
N GLN A 379 10.42 21.24 -3.76
CA GLN A 379 11.88 21.20 -3.60
C GLN A 379 12.44 19.89 -4.16
N PRO A 380 13.53 19.89 -4.95
CA PRO A 380 14.25 21.07 -5.44
C PRO A 380 13.51 21.81 -6.57
N GLU A 381 12.88 21.06 -7.46
CA GLU A 381 12.09 21.53 -8.60
C GLU A 381 11.09 20.44 -8.99
N PHE A 382 10.16 20.75 -9.89
CA PHE A 382 9.33 19.77 -10.56
C PHE A 382 9.64 19.84 -12.05
N ASP A 383 9.96 18.72 -12.66
CA ASP A 383 10.29 18.59 -14.08
C ASP A 383 9.75 17.26 -14.59
N LEU A 384 8.62 17.31 -15.28
CA LEU A 384 7.97 16.16 -15.85
C LEU A 384 8.18 16.18 -17.37
N VAL A 385 8.76 15.12 -17.90
CA VAL A 385 8.91 14.88 -19.33
C VAL A 385 8.02 13.70 -19.71
N THR A 386 7.16 13.91 -20.69
CA THR A 386 6.35 12.86 -21.29
C THR A 386 6.65 12.76 -22.77
N HIS A 387 6.80 11.54 -23.27
CA HIS A 387 6.93 11.26 -24.69
C HIS A 387 5.79 10.36 -25.12
N PHE A 388 5.18 10.69 -26.25
CA PHE A 388 4.13 9.95 -26.92
C PHE A 388 4.66 9.54 -28.29
N TYR A 389 4.59 8.26 -28.61
CA TYR A 389 4.91 7.72 -29.92
C TYR A 389 3.78 6.78 -30.35
N LEU A 390 2.62 7.35 -30.67
CA LEU A 390 1.42 6.59 -31.00
C LEU A 390 1.30 6.25 -32.49
N ALA A 391 2.30 6.62 -33.32
CA ALA A 391 2.33 6.27 -34.75
C ALA A 391 2.08 4.77 -35.04
N PRO A 392 2.63 3.80 -34.26
CA PRO A 392 2.33 2.38 -34.47
C PRO A 392 0.86 2.02 -34.32
N LEU A 393 0.11 2.73 -33.47
CA LEU A 393 -1.33 2.49 -33.25
C LEU A 393 -2.19 3.01 -34.39
N MET A 394 -1.67 3.89 -35.26
CA MET A 394 -2.42 4.39 -36.42
C MET A 394 -2.71 3.29 -37.46
N ALA A 395 -2.05 2.13 -37.35
CA ALA A 395 -2.40 0.93 -38.12
C ALA A 395 -3.77 0.35 -37.70
N ASP A 396 -4.27 0.70 -36.52
CA ASP A 396 -5.60 0.37 -36.03
C ASP A 396 -6.55 1.56 -36.24
N ALA A 397 -7.42 1.44 -37.24
CA ALA A 397 -8.41 2.47 -37.55
C ALA A 397 -9.39 2.72 -36.39
N ALA A 398 -9.56 1.79 -35.45
CA ALA A 398 -10.43 1.95 -34.30
C ALA A 398 -9.82 2.83 -33.18
N SER A 399 -8.51 3.09 -33.21
CA SER A 399 -7.83 3.84 -32.15
C SER A 399 -7.96 5.37 -32.27
N GLU A 400 -8.45 5.90 -33.40
CA GLU A 400 -8.69 7.33 -33.65
C GLU A 400 -7.60 8.27 -33.09
N ILE A 401 -6.34 7.95 -33.34
CA ILE A 401 -5.19 8.69 -32.76
C ILE A 401 -5.04 10.07 -33.41
N PRO A 402 -5.09 11.17 -32.64
CA PRO A 402 -4.83 12.50 -33.17
C PRO A 402 -3.39 12.62 -33.69
N ALA A 403 -3.20 13.28 -34.82
CA ALA A 403 -1.88 13.43 -35.46
C ALA A 403 -0.83 14.08 -34.54
N ALA A 404 -1.27 14.93 -33.60
CA ALA A 404 -0.43 15.58 -32.61
C ALA A 404 0.24 14.62 -31.62
N TYR A 405 -0.22 13.37 -31.50
CA TYR A 405 0.37 12.35 -30.61
C TYR A 405 1.12 11.24 -31.35
N ALA A 406 1.24 11.34 -32.68
CA ALA A 406 1.96 10.34 -33.47
C ALA A 406 3.44 10.22 -33.03
N ASP A 407 4.07 11.37 -32.75
CA ASP A 407 5.37 11.50 -32.10
C ASP A 407 5.42 12.89 -31.43
N ALA A 408 5.31 12.96 -30.11
CA ALA A 408 5.27 14.21 -29.38
C ALA A 408 5.91 14.13 -28.00
N THR A 409 6.69 15.16 -27.66
CA THR A 409 7.29 15.33 -26.33
C THR A 409 6.71 16.55 -25.67
N TYR A 410 6.16 16.37 -24.46
CA TYR A 410 5.72 17.46 -23.59
C TYR A 410 6.61 17.53 -22.37
N ARG A 411 6.94 18.75 -21.95
CA ARG A 411 7.65 19.02 -20.70
C ARG A 411 6.90 20.03 -19.85
N LEU A 412 6.71 19.72 -18.58
CA LEU A 412 6.18 20.61 -17.56
C LEU A 412 7.28 20.80 -16.51
N ARG A 413 7.86 21.99 -16.46
CA ARG A 413 8.92 22.32 -15.50
C ARG A 413 8.52 23.50 -14.64
N LEU A 414 8.49 23.31 -13.34
CA LEU A 414 8.42 24.35 -12.34
C LEU A 414 9.79 24.43 -11.65
N SER A 415 10.51 25.53 -11.87
CA SER A 415 11.89 25.71 -11.39
C SER A 415 12.04 26.97 -10.55
N GLY A 416 12.96 26.95 -9.59
CA GLY A 416 13.20 28.06 -8.68
C GLY A 416 14.64 28.06 -8.15
N GLY A 417 15.02 29.14 -7.47
CA GLY A 417 16.32 29.23 -6.80
C GLY A 417 16.40 28.33 -5.56
N ALA A 418 17.38 28.59 -4.68
CA ALA A 418 17.64 27.77 -3.49
C ALA A 418 16.44 27.53 -2.55
N GLY A 419 15.42 28.41 -2.61
CA GLY A 419 14.19 28.29 -1.82
C GLY A 419 13.06 27.51 -2.49
N GLY A 420 13.28 26.91 -3.67
CA GLY A 420 12.27 26.17 -4.42
C GLY A 420 11.21 27.07 -5.08
N PRO A 421 10.56 26.60 -6.16
CA PRO A 421 9.41 27.30 -6.74
C PRO A 421 8.14 27.09 -5.93
N SER A 422 7.17 27.99 -6.11
CA SER A 422 5.87 27.91 -5.47
C SER A 422 4.73 28.40 -6.34
N LEU A 423 3.58 27.77 -6.15
CA LEU A 423 2.34 27.97 -6.89
C LEU A 423 1.19 28.27 -5.93
N ARG A 424 0.22 29.03 -6.43
CA ARG A 424 -1.03 29.31 -5.72
C ARG A 424 -2.19 29.38 -6.70
N ALA A 425 -3.34 28.87 -6.28
CA ALA A 425 -4.59 29.06 -7.01
C ALA A 425 -5.00 30.55 -7.02
N ALA A 426 -5.23 31.11 -8.19
CA ALA A 426 -5.84 32.43 -8.36
C ALA A 426 -7.34 32.22 -8.64
N PRO A 427 -8.24 32.60 -7.70
CA PRO A 427 -9.66 32.34 -7.85
C PRO A 427 -10.29 33.18 -8.97
N ALA A 428 -11.40 32.69 -9.53
CA ALA A 428 -12.17 33.44 -10.50
C ALA A 428 -12.67 34.77 -9.91
N ASN A 429 -12.68 35.81 -10.74
CA ASN A 429 -13.18 37.13 -10.39
C ASN A 429 -14.21 37.59 -11.42
N ALA A 430 -15.49 37.48 -11.07
CA ALA A 430 -16.59 37.89 -11.94
C ALA A 430 -16.59 39.39 -12.27
N SER A 431 -15.98 40.24 -11.43
CA SER A 431 -15.96 41.68 -11.65
C SER A 431 -14.97 42.10 -12.75
N THR A 432 -13.91 41.31 -12.97
CA THR A 432 -12.91 41.52 -14.01
C THR A 432 -13.09 40.57 -15.20
N GLY A 433 -13.95 39.55 -15.06
CA GLY A 433 -14.14 38.50 -16.06
C GLY A 433 -13.07 37.41 -16.02
N PHE A 434 -12.18 37.44 -15.03
CA PHE A 434 -11.16 36.43 -14.83
C PHE A 434 -11.77 35.10 -14.41
N LYS A 435 -11.45 34.03 -15.15
CA LYS A 435 -12.01 32.68 -14.93
C LYS A 435 -11.23 31.86 -13.90
N GLY A 436 -10.21 32.44 -13.28
CA GLY A 436 -9.27 31.73 -12.43
C GLY A 436 -8.00 31.30 -13.17
N GLY A 437 -7.00 30.86 -12.42
CA GLY A 437 -5.73 30.40 -12.98
C GLY A 437 -4.74 29.93 -11.91
N LEU A 438 -3.53 29.60 -12.34
CA LEU A 438 -2.45 29.16 -11.45
C LEU A 438 -1.34 30.22 -11.41
N GLN A 439 -1.19 30.88 -10.27
CA GLN A 439 -0.16 31.90 -10.07
C GLN A 439 1.18 31.26 -9.71
N VAL A 440 2.24 31.72 -10.39
CA VAL A 440 3.63 31.44 -9.98
C VAL A 440 4.03 32.47 -8.92
N VAL A 441 4.16 32.04 -7.66
CA VAL A 441 4.49 32.94 -6.55
C VAL A 441 6.00 33.12 -6.43
N THR A 442 6.77 32.05 -6.60
CA THR A 442 8.23 32.07 -6.74
C THR A 442 8.68 31.14 -7.86
N GLY A 443 9.74 31.53 -8.58
CA GLY A 443 10.29 30.73 -9.67
C GLY A 443 9.65 31.01 -11.02
N GLU A 444 9.66 30.00 -11.88
CA GLU A 444 9.14 30.04 -13.25
C GLU A 444 8.48 28.70 -13.58
N LEU A 445 7.32 28.77 -14.24
CA LEU A 445 6.65 27.61 -14.81
C LEU A 445 6.84 27.63 -16.34
N LEU A 446 7.37 26.53 -16.88
CA LEU A 446 7.55 26.28 -18.29
C LEU A 446 6.70 25.08 -18.70
N LEU A 447 5.89 25.26 -19.73
CA LEU A 447 5.25 24.17 -20.46
C LEU A 447 5.75 24.19 -21.89
N SER A 448 6.26 23.08 -22.41
CA SER A 448 6.73 23.01 -23.80
C SER A 448 6.27 21.74 -24.50
N ALA A 449 6.01 21.86 -25.81
CA ALA A 449 5.66 20.79 -26.71
C ALA A 449 6.19 21.13 -28.10
N HIS A 450 7.12 20.34 -28.63
CA HIS A 450 7.85 20.64 -29.87
C HIS A 450 8.41 22.08 -29.90
N ASP A 451 7.95 22.89 -30.85
CA ASP A 451 8.38 24.28 -31.09
C ASP A 451 7.56 25.32 -30.30
N THR A 452 6.54 24.87 -29.55
CA THR A 452 5.66 25.76 -28.77
C THR A 452 6.03 25.70 -27.29
N GLN A 453 6.07 26.87 -26.66
CA GLN A 453 6.29 26.98 -25.21
C GLN A 453 5.44 28.07 -24.59
N VAL A 454 5.01 27.82 -23.36
CA VAL A 454 4.35 28.79 -22.47
C VAL A 454 5.24 28.93 -21.24
N THR A 455 5.77 30.14 -21.04
CA THR A 455 6.54 30.49 -19.85
C THR A 455 5.70 31.43 -19.00
N VAL A 456 5.54 31.11 -17.72
CA VAL A 456 4.84 31.93 -16.72
C VAL A 456 5.86 32.36 -15.68
N ALA A 457 6.22 33.62 -15.73
CA ALA A 457 7.16 34.21 -14.79
C ALA A 457 6.52 34.44 -13.40
N GLN A 458 7.37 34.65 -12.40
CA GLN A 458 6.95 35.05 -11.06
C GLN A 458 5.95 36.23 -11.10
N GLY A 459 4.86 36.09 -10.36
CA GLY A 459 3.77 37.05 -10.24
C GLY A 459 2.71 36.96 -11.34
N GLN A 460 2.94 36.16 -12.39
CA GLN A 460 1.96 35.92 -13.47
C GLN A 460 1.15 34.64 -13.22
N CYS A 461 0.08 34.48 -13.99
CA CYS A 461 -0.79 33.31 -13.95
C CYS A 461 -0.74 32.51 -15.26
N LEU A 462 -0.76 31.18 -15.13
CA LEU A 462 -1.17 30.28 -16.19
C LEU A 462 -2.70 30.32 -16.26
N VAL A 463 -3.24 30.66 -17.42
CA VAL A 463 -4.68 30.83 -17.65
C VAL A 463 -5.12 30.10 -18.91
N GLY A 464 -6.41 29.75 -18.95
CA GLY A 464 -7.03 29.20 -20.16
C GLY A 464 -7.00 30.19 -21.34
N ALA A 465 -6.86 29.65 -22.54
CA ALA A 465 -6.95 30.34 -23.81
C ALA A 465 -7.92 29.61 -24.76
N GLU A 466 -8.51 30.36 -25.68
CA GLU A 466 -9.15 29.76 -26.84
C GLU A 466 -8.06 29.48 -27.89
N PRO A 467 -7.93 28.24 -28.39
CA PRO A 467 -6.92 27.92 -29.38
C PRO A 467 -7.22 28.64 -30.70
N ALA A 468 -6.18 29.02 -31.44
CA ALA A 468 -6.37 29.49 -32.80
C ALA A 468 -6.87 28.35 -33.70
N THR A 469 -7.64 28.69 -34.74
CA THR A 469 -8.14 27.72 -35.71
C THR A 469 -6.99 26.93 -36.32
N GLY A 470 -6.99 25.60 -36.15
CA GLY A 470 -5.93 24.71 -36.63
C GLY A 470 -4.85 24.34 -35.60
N GLU A 471 -4.86 24.92 -34.39
CA GLU A 471 -3.95 24.57 -33.28
C GLU A 471 -4.61 23.70 -32.20
N GLU A 472 -5.87 23.32 -32.41
CA GLU A 472 -6.73 22.54 -31.48
C GLU A 472 -6.13 21.16 -31.09
N GLY A 473 -5.18 20.66 -31.88
CA GLY A 473 -4.54 19.36 -31.63
C GLY A 473 -3.51 19.35 -30.50
N SER A 474 -3.02 20.51 -30.03
CA SER A 474 -2.04 20.58 -28.94
C SER A 474 -2.64 21.13 -27.65
N LEU A 475 -2.40 20.43 -26.54
CA LEU A 475 -2.83 20.89 -25.20
C LEU A 475 -2.29 22.29 -24.84
N LEU A 476 -1.10 22.66 -25.36
CA LEU A 476 -0.53 23.99 -25.08
C LEU A 476 -1.31 25.13 -25.75
N ALA A 477 -2.07 24.87 -26.81
CA ALA A 477 -2.86 25.92 -27.49
C ALA A 477 -3.98 26.48 -26.58
N TYR A 478 -4.37 25.72 -25.55
CA TYR A 478 -5.38 26.10 -24.56
C TYR A 478 -4.81 26.84 -23.35
N LEU A 479 -3.50 27.11 -23.33
CA LEU A 479 -2.81 27.68 -22.17
C LEU A 479 -1.99 28.89 -22.59
N ARG A 480 -1.99 29.93 -21.75
CA ARG A 480 -1.14 31.10 -21.93
C ARG A 480 -0.76 31.72 -20.60
N GLN A 481 0.27 32.57 -20.62
CA GLN A 481 0.53 33.48 -19.52
C GLN A 481 -0.46 34.67 -19.54
N GLY A 482 -0.85 35.16 -18.38
CA GLY A 482 -1.69 36.34 -18.22
C GLY A 482 -1.64 36.95 -16.82
N SER A 483 -2.39 38.04 -16.64
CA SER A 483 -2.65 38.62 -15.32
C SER A 483 -3.42 37.62 -14.44
N CYS A 484 -3.25 37.75 -13.12
CA CYS A 484 -3.98 36.97 -12.13
C CYS A 484 -5.31 37.61 -11.69
N GLU A 485 -5.79 38.56 -12.48
CA GLU A 485 -6.99 39.37 -12.26
C GLU A 485 -7.69 39.68 -13.57
#